data_AF-A0A8C8TFR1-F1
#
_entry.id   AF-A0A8C8TFR1-F1
#
_cell.length_a   1.000
_cell.length_b   1.000
_cell.length_c   1.000
_cell.angle_alpha   90.00
_cell.angle_beta   90.00
_cell.angle_gamma   90.00
#
_symmetry.space_group_name_H-M   'P 1'
#
loop_
_entity.id
_entity.type
_entity.pdbx_description
1 polymer ?
#
loop_
_entity_poly.entity_id
_entity_poly.type
_entity_poly.pdbx_seq_one_letter_code
_entity_poly.pdbx_strand_id
1 'polypeptide(L)'
;MAAAVSGVVRRLEELGDLAQAHIQHLSEAAGEDDHFLIRASAALEKLKLLCGEEKECSNPSNLLELYTQAILDMTYFEENKLVDEDFPEDSSPQKVKELLSFLSEPEILVKENNMHPKLCDLLGDELLECLSWRRGALLYMYCHSLTKRREWLLRKSNLLQKYLVDGINYLLQMLNYRCPIQLNEGVSFQDLDTAKLLSTGIFSDIHVLAMMYSGEMCYWGLKHCPDPQSENPEVDTDAFGASCTTHKEPLDFREVGEKILKKYVSVCEGPLKAQEWNTANAKQILSFFQQRCS
;
A
#
# COMPACT_ATOMS: atom_id res chain seq x y z
N MET A 1 29.17 -6.00 12.21
CA MET A 1 28.58 -6.12 10.85
C MET A 1 28.34 -7.57 10.46
N ALA A 2 29.35 -8.45 10.39
CA ALA A 2 29.16 -9.85 9.99
C ALA A 2 28.11 -10.64 10.82
N ALA A 3 28.11 -10.51 12.16
CA ALA A 3 27.13 -11.19 13.01
C ALA A 3 25.68 -10.68 12.83
N ALA A 4 25.49 -9.41 12.49
CA ALA A 4 24.17 -8.82 12.23
C ALA A 4 23.63 -9.25 10.85
N VAL A 5 24.51 -9.27 9.84
CA VAL A 5 24.21 -9.79 8.49
C VAL A 5 23.80 -11.27 8.57
N SER A 6 24.50 -12.09 9.34
CA SER A 6 24.13 -13.49 9.56
C SER A 6 22.78 -13.68 10.27
N GLY A 7 22.32 -12.70 11.06
CA GLY A 7 21.01 -12.73 11.72
C GLY A 7 19.86 -12.46 10.76
N VAL A 8 20.02 -11.47 9.87
CA VAL A 8 19.06 -11.11 8.82
C VAL A 8 18.83 -12.29 7.87
N VAL A 9 19.91 -12.90 7.38
CA VAL A 9 19.85 -14.02 6.42
C VAL A 9 19.06 -15.19 7.01
N ARG A 10 19.36 -15.58 8.25
CA ARG A 10 18.64 -16.66 8.95
C ARG A 10 17.15 -16.34 9.12
N ARG A 11 16.82 -15.08 9.43
CA ARG A 11 15.42 -14.67 9.59
C ARG A 11 14.67 -14.67 8.26
N LEU A 12 15.30 -14.22 7.17
CA LEU A 12 14.74 -14.27 5.83
C LEU A 12 14.52 -15.71 5.36
N GLU A 13 15.44 -16.62 5.68
CA GLU A 13 15.29 -18.04 5.39
C GLU A 13 14.08 -18.65 6.13
N GLU A 14 13.95 -18.40 7.45
CA GLU A 14 12.79 -18.85 8.24
C GLU A 14 11.45 -18.33 7.68
N LEU A 15 11.39 -17.04 7.33
CA LEU A 15 10.18 -16.45 6.76
C LEU A 15 9.91 -16.91 5.34
N GLY A 16 10.97 -17.16 4.56
CA GLY A 16 10.87 -17.75 3.23
C GLY A 16 10.25 -19.15 3.28
N ASP A 17 10.68 -20.00 4.22
CA ASP A 17 10.09 -21.33 4.41
C ASP A 17 8.61 -21.25 4.84
N LEU A 18 8.24 -20.29 5.70
CA LEU A 18 6.84 -20.07 6.08
C LEU A 18 5.97 -19.60 4.90
N ALA A 19 6.47 -18.63 4.12
CA ALA A 19 5.78 -18.16 2.93
C ALA A 19 5.64 -19.27 1.88
N GLN A 20 6.67 -20.12 1.73
CA GLN A 20 6.63 -21.27 0.82
C GLN A 20 5.56 -22.28 1.23
N ALA A 21 5.44 -22.59 2.52
CA ALA A 21 4.40 -23.47 3.03
C ALA A 21 2.98 -22.91 2.77
N HIS A 22 2.81 -21.60 2.91
CA HIS A 22 1.55 -20.92 2.59
C HIS A 22 1.23 -20.98 1.09
N ILE A 23 2.21 -20.70 0.23
CA ILE A 23 2.06 -20.79 -1.24
C ILE A 23 1.68 -22.22 -1.68
N GLN A 24 2.26 -23.24 -1.06
CA GLN A 24 1.93 -24.63 -1.35
C GLN A 24 0.44 -24.92 -1.05
N HIS A 25 -0.04 -24.50 0.12
CA HIS A 25 -1.45 -24.63 0.48
C HIS A 25 -2.38 -23.88 -0.49
N LEU A 26 -1.98 -22.67 -0.92
CA LEU A 26 -2.73 -21.90 -1.91
C LEU A 26 -2.77 -22.58 -3.28
N SER A 27 -1.66 -23.18 -3.71
CA SER A 27 -1.53 -23.85 -5.01
C SER A 27 -2.41 -25.09 -5.09
N GLU A 28 -2.45 -25.87 -4.01
CA GLU A 28 -3.34 -27.04 -3.87
C GLU A 28 -4.83 -26.64 -3.98
N ALA A 29 -5.19 -25.49 -3.43
CA ALA A 29 -6.55 -24.98 -3.48
C ALA A 29 -6.92 -24.32 -4.84
N ALA A 30 -5.93 -23.87 -5.61
CA ALA A 30 -6.13 -23.09 -6.85
C ALA A 30 -6.04 -23.93 -8.13
N GLY A 31 -5.44 -25.13 -8.05
CA GLY A 31 -4.87 -25.81 -9.21
C GLY A 31 -3.46 -25.28 -9.44
N GLU A 32 -2.48 -26.19 -9.52
CA GLU A 32 -1.03 -25.94 -9.40
C GLU A 32 -0.39 -24.99 -10.46
N ASP A 33 -1.19 -24.42 -11.36
CA ASP A 33 -0.74 -23.67 -12.53
C ASP A 33 -0.89 -22.14 -12.42
N ASP A 34 -1.21 -21.59 -11.23
CA ASP A 34 -1.31 -20.13 -11.07
C ASP A 34 0.06 -19.44 -11.20
N HIS A 35 0.17 -18.55 -12.19
CA HIS A 35 1.44 -17.92 -12.53
C HIS A 35 2.02 -17.01 -11.43
N PHE A 36 1.19 -16.41 -10.57
CA PHE A 36 1.67 -15.60 -9.46
C PHE A 36 2.27 -16.48 -8.38
N LEU A 37 1.59 -17.58 -8.02
CA LEU A 37 2.08 -18.54 -7.04
C LEU A 37 3.36 -19.25 -7.52
N ILE A 38 3.44 -19.61 -8.81
CA ILE A 38 4.66 -20.17 -9.41
C ILE A 38 5.81 -19.16 -9.32
N ARG A 39 5.58 -17.88 -9.65
CA ARG A 39 6.61 -16.84 -9.57
C ARG A 39 7.06 -16.59 -8.13
N ALA A 40 6.12 -16.55 -7.18
CA ALA A 40 6.42 -16.39 -5.77
C ALA A 40 7.29 -17.56 -5.25
N SER A 41 6.89 -18.80 -5.55
CA SER A 41 7.63 -20.01 -5.21
C SER A 41 9.04 -20.00 -5.81
N ALA A 42 9.18 -19.64 -7.10
CA ALA A 42 10.49 -19.54 -7.75
C ALA A 42 11.40 -18.48 -7.11
N ALA A 43 10.85 -17.36 -6.64
CA ALA A 43 11.61 -16.34 -5.93
C ALA A 43 12.11 -16.84 -4.56
N LEU A 44 11.29 -17.59 -3.82
CA LEU A 44 11.66 -18.19 -2.54
C LEU A 44 12.69 -19.32 -2.68
N GLU A 45 12.58 -20.16 -3.71
CA GLU A 45 13.60 -21.17 -4.02
C GLU A 45 14.94 -20.52 -4.33
N LYS A 46 14.95 -19.43 -5.11
CA LYS A 46 16.16 -18.65 -5.37
C LYS A 46 16.72 -18.01 -4.09
N LEU A 47 15.86 -17.50 -3.21
CA LEU A 47 16.26 -16.97 -1.90
C LEU A 47 16.95 -18.06 -1.08
N LYS A 48 16.37 -19.25 -1.01
CA LYS A 48 16.89 -20.39 -0.25
C LYS A 48 18.28 -20.81 -0.71
N LEU A 49 18.50 -20.88 -2.03
CA LEU A 49 19.81 -21.16 -2.61
C LEU A 49 20.85 -20.12 -2.18
N LEU A 50 20.50 -18.83 -2.25
CA LEU A 50 21.40 -17.73 -1.87
C LEU A 50 21.66 -17.62 -0.35
N CYS A 51 20.78 -18.18 0.49
CA CYS A 51 21.03 -18.34 1.93
C CYS A 51 22.00 -19.49 2.24
N GLY A 52 22.07 -20.50 1.38
CA GLY A 52 22.91 -21.70 1.56
C GLY A 52 24.34 -21.61 1.00
N GLU A 53 24.59 -20.77 -0.01
CA GLU A 53 25.93 -20.49 -0.54
C GLU A 53 26.79 -19.71 0.48
N GLU A 54 28.13 -19.86 0.45
CA GLU A 54 29.08 -19.36 1.46
C GLU A 54 28.66 -18.02 2.11
N LYS A 55 28.36 -18.08 3.42
CA LYS A 55 27.75 -17.01 4.27
C LYS A 55 28.45 -15.64 4.27
N GLU A 56 29.57 -15.50 3.56
CA GLU A 56 30.35 -14.27 3.46
C GLU A 56 29.98 -13.39 2.25
N CYS A 57 29.16 -13.87 1.29
CA CYS A 57 28.90 -13.15 0.02
C CYS A 57 27.43 -12.75 -0.27
N SER A 58 26.45 -13.19 0.53
CA SER A 58 25.04 -12.91 0.24
C SER A 58 24.68 -11.45 0.57
N ASN A 59 24.38 -10.65 -0.46
CA ASN A 59 23.91 -9.26 -0.30
C ASN A 59 22.50 -9.26 0.34
N PRO A 60 22.32 -8.70 1.56
CA PRO A 60 21.02 -8.66 2.22
C PRO A 60 19.92 -7.95 1.42
N SER A 61 20.29 -6.97 0.59
CA SER A 61 19.34 -6.27 -0.29
C SER A 61 18.73 -7.22 -1.32
N ASN A 62 19.55 -8.04 -1.99
CA ASN A 62 19.06 -9.01 -2.97
C ASN A 62 18.15 -10.08 -2.35
N LEU A 63 18.49 -10.56 -1.14
CA LEU A 63 17.66 -11.54 -0.44
C LEU A 63 16.31 -10.94 -0.04
N LEU A 64 16.34 -9.71 0.47
CA LEU A 64 15.14 -9.00 0.87
C LEU A 64 14.26 -8.65 -0.34
N GLU A 65 14.85 -8.30 -1.47
CA GLU A 65 14.14 -8.07 -2.74
C GLU A 65 13.40 -9.34 -3.20
N LEU A 66 14.07 -10.50 -3.22
CA LEU A 66 13.45 -11.78 -3.60
C LEU A 66 12.29 -12.13 -2.67
N TYR A 67 12.49 -11.96 -1.36
CA TYR A 67 11.45 -12.18 -0.37
C TYR A 67 10.25 -11.25 -0.59
N THR A 68 10.52 -9.95 -0.78
CA THR A 68 9.49 -8.94 -1.02
C THR A 68 8.69 -9.24 -2.28
N GLN A 69 9.36 -9.65 -3.36
CA GLN A 69 8.70 -10.05 -4.61
C GLN A 69 7.77 -11.25 -4.39
N ALA A 70 8.20 -12.26 -3.64
CA ALA A 70 7.36 -13.41 -3.32
C ALA A 70 6.11 -13.01 -2.53
N ILE A 71 6.27 -12.14 -1.52
CA ILE A 71 5.16 -11.60 -0.75
C ILE A 71 4.19 -10.81 -1.64
N LEU A 72 4.70 -9.95 -2.52
CA LEU A 72 3.88 -9.17 -3.45
C LEU A 72 3.05 -10.07 -4.38
N ASP A 73 3.65 -11.13 -4.92
CA ASP A 73 3.00 -12.05 -5.85
C ASP A 73 1.96 -12.95 -5.15
N MET A 74 2.33 -13.52 -4.01
CA MET A 74 1.43 -14.34 -3.19
C MET A 74 0.21 -13.53 -2.74
N THR A 75 0.43 -12.33 -2.20
CA THR A 75 -0.68 -11.48 -1.76
C THR A 75 -1.52 -10.98 -2.93
N TYR A 76 -0.94 -10.74 -4.12
CA TYR A 76 -1.71 -10.33 -5.30
C TYR A 76 -2.72 -11.40 -5.71
N PHE A 77 -2.30 -12.67 -5.69
CA PHE A 77 -3.20 -13.79 -5.92
C PHE A 77 -4.38 -13.80 -4.95
N GLU A 78 -4.11 -13.69 -3.64
CA GLU A 78 -5.14 -13.76 -2.62
C GLU A 78 -6.07 -12.53 -2.61
N GLU A 79 -5.55 -11.35 -2.91
CA GLU A 79 -6.34 -10.13 -3.03
C GLU A 79 -7.32 -10.20 -4.20
N ASN A 80 -6.91 -10.75 -5.35
CA ASN A 80 -7.81 -10.94 -6.48
C ASN A 80 -8.95 -11.88 -6.13
N LYS A 81 -8.68 -12.96 -5.38
CA LYS A 81 -9.75 -13.84 -4.89
C LYS A 81 -10.75 -13.10 -4.01
N LEU A 82 -10.28 -12.25 -3.09
CA LEU A 82 -11.18 -11.43 -2.27
C LEU A 82 -12.03 -10.47 -3.11
N VAL A 83 -11.45 -9.90 -4.17
CA VAL A 83 -12.18 -9.03 -5.10
C VAL A 83 -13.23 -9.81 -5.88
N ASP A 84 -12.87 -10.98 -6.42
CA ASP A 84 -13.78 -11.86 -7.17
C ASP A 84 -14.97 -12.34 -6.30
N GLU A 85 -14.74 -12.52 -5.01
CA GLU A 85 -15.75 -12.92 -4.02
C GLU A 85 -16.50 -11.73 -3.38
N ASP A 86 -16.21 -10.49 -3.80
CA ASP A 86 -16.76 -9.24 -3.23
C ASP A 86 -16.59 -9.13 -1.70
N PHE A 87 -15.41 -9.50 -1.20
CA PHE A 87 -15.01 -9.40 0.22
C PHE A 87 -16.05 -10.00 1.19
N PRO A 88 -16.28 -11.32 1.20
CA PRO A 88 -17.28 -11.99 2.06
C PRO A 88 -17.17 -11.57 3.54
N GLU A 89 -18.30 -11.23 4.16
CA GLU A 89 -18.34 -10.57 5.49
C GLU A 89 -17.70 -11.40 6.61
N ASP A 90 -17.85 -12.72 6.55
CA ASP A 90 -17.42 -13.62 7.63
C ASP A 90 -15.90 -13.86 7.65
N SER A 91 -15.24 -13.84 6.49
CA SER A 91 -13.81 -14.19 6.37
C SER A 91 -12.91 -12.99 6.03
N SER A 92 -13.42 -11.99 5.33
CA SER A 92 -12.61 -10.84 4.87
C SER A 92 -11.92 -10.05 5.96
N PRO A 93 -12.53 -9.77 7.13
CA PRO A 93 -11.84 -8.99 8.16
C PRO A 93 -10.52 -9.64 8.60
N GLN A 94 -10.53 -10.96 8.81
CA GLN A 94 -9.33 -11.70 9.21
C GLN A 94 -8.36 -11.83 8.03
N LYS A 95 -8.87 -12.04 6.81
CA LYS A 95 -8.02 -12.19 5.63
C LYS A 95 -7.29 -10.90 5.27
N VAL A 96 -7.97 -9.77 5.30
CA VAL A 96 -7.37 -8.45 5.08
C VAL A 96 -6.30 -8.16 6.14
N LYS A 97 -6.56 -8.48 7.41
CA LYS A 97 -5.58 -8.36 8.50
C LYS A 97 -4.33 -9.19 8.24
N GLU A 98 -4.49 -10.43 7.79
CA GLU A 98 -3.38 -11.32 7.43
C GLU A 98 -2.55 -10.77 6.25
N LEU A 99 -3.20 -10.35 5.15
CA LEU A 99 -2.53 -9.80 3.97
C LEU A 99 -1.77 -8.51 4.27
N LEU A 100 -2.34 -7.62 5.09
CA LEU A 100 -1.65 -6.42 5.55
C LEU A 100 -0.42 -6.76 6.40
N SER A 101 -0.47 -7.84 7.19
CA SER A 101 0.68 -8.33 7.95
C SER A 101 1.80 -8.78 7.02
N PHE A 102 1.49 -9.63 6.03
CA PHE A 102 2.47 -10.07 5.02
C PHE A 102 3.09 -8.88 4.27
N LEU A 103 2.27 -7.94 3.78
CA LEU A 103 2.75 -6.75 3.07
C LEU A 103 3.59 -5.80 3.94
N SER A 104 3.49 -5.89 5.27
CA SER A 104 4.30 -5.08 6.19
C SER A 104 5.60 -5.77 6.61
N GLU A 105 5.68 -7.10 6.45
CA GLU A 105 6.78 -7.93 6.92
C GLU A 105 8.15 -7.53 6.34
N PRO A 106 8.30 -7.22 5.03
CA PRO A 106 9.57 -6.75 4.49
C PRO A 106 10.09 -5.47 5.16
N GLU A 107 9.22 -4.49 5.43
CA GLU A 107 9.61 -3.24 6.08
C GLU A 107 9.96 -3.44 7.56
N ILE A 108 9.23 -4.33 8.25
CA ILE A 108 9.49 -4.71 9.64
C ILE A 108 10.88 -5.36 9.74
N LEU A 109 11.20 -6.26 8.82
CA LEU A 109 12.52 -6.91 8.78
C LEU A 109 13.66 -5.90 8.64
N VAL A 110 13.52 -4.86 7.82
CA VAL A 110 14.57 -3.83 7.72
C VAL A 110 14.74 -3.09 9.05
N LYS A 111 13.64 -2.74 9.73
CA LYS A 111 13.64 -1.98 10.98
C LYS A 111 14.22 -2.77 12.15
N GLU A 112 13.87 -4.04 12.29
CA GLU A 112 14.27 -4.89 13.43
C GLU A 112 15.76 -5.23 13.45
N ASN A 113 16.41 -5.24 12.28
CA ASN A 113 17.78 -5.72 12.18
C ASN A 113 18.86 -4.65 12.47
N ASN A 114 18.50 -3.46 12.98
CA ASN A 114 19.41 -2.34 13.27
C ASN A 114 20.40 -2.05 12.12
N MET A 115 20.01 -2.37 10.89
CA MET A 115 20.72 -1.97 9.71
C MET A 115 20.50 -0.46 9.64
N HIS A 116 21.49 0.30 10.09
CA HIS A 116 21.50 1.76 10.04
C HIS A 116 21.72 2.38 8.64
N PRO A 117 21.36 1.76 7.49
CA PRO A 117 20.95 2.51 6.31
C PRO A 117 19.49 2.94 6.41
N LYS A 118 19.10 3.94 5.61
CA LYS A 118 17.68 4.28 5.44
C LYS A 118 16.95 3.09 4.81
N LEU A 119 15.65 2.92 5.09
CA LEU A 119 14.81 1.86 4.51
C LEU A 119 14.95 1.76 2.97
N CYS A 120 15.02 2.92 2.32
CA CYS A 120 15.26 3.06 0.88
C CYS A 120 16.59 2.46 0.41
N ASP A 121 17.62 2.42 1.26
CA ASP A 121 18.95 1.93 0.89
C ASP A 121 18.97 0.38 0.79
N LEU A 122 17.96 -0.34 1.31
CA LEU A 122 17.86 -1.81 1.21
C LEU A 122 16.80 -2.28 0.21
N LEU A 123 15.58 -1.72 0.26
CA LEU A 123 14.46 -2.13 -0.60
C LEU A 123 14.35 -1.29 -1.87
N GLY A 124 14.93 -0.10 -1.89
CA GLY A 124 14.71 0.88 -2.95
C GLY A 124 13.32 1.53 -2.89
N ASP A 125 13.20 2.71 -3.49
CA ASP A 125 11.95 3.47 -3.49
C ASP A 125 10.82 2.74 -4.25
N GLU A 126 11.16 1.94 -5.27
CA GLU A 126 10.16 1.27 -6.10
C GLU A 126 9.39 0.17 -5.36
N LEU A 127 10.08 -0.68 -4.60
CA LEU A 127 9.43 -1.73 -3.80
C LEU A 127 8.65 -1.13 -2.63
N LEU A 128 9.17 -0.09 -2.00
CA LEU A 128 8.47 0.61 -0.92
C LEU A 128 7.20 1.29 -1.42
N GLU A 129 7.27 1.95 -2.57
CA GLU A 129 6.11 2.49 -3.28
C GLU A 129 5.09 1.39 -3.57
N CYS A 130 5.55 0.24 -4.08
CA CYS A 130 4.68 -0.90 -4.38
C CYS A 130 4.01 -1.46 -3.10
N LEU A 131 4.75 -1.68 -2.02
CA LEU A 131 4.19 -2.18 -0.75
C LEU A 131 3.14 -1.22 -0.17
N SER A 132 3.40 0.08 -0.19
CA SER A 132 2.43 1.09 0.24
C SER A 132 1.23 1.18 -0.70
N TRP A 133 1.43 1.10 -2.02
CA TRP A 133 0.33 0.99 -2.98
C TRP A 133 -0.57 -0.20 -2.67
N ARG A 134 0.01 -1.40 -2.54
CA ARG A 134 -0.74 -2.66 -2.37
C ARG A 134 -1.56 -2.64 -1.08
N ARG A 135 -0.99 -2.18 0.03
CA ARG A 135 -1.74 -1.99 1.30
C ARG A 135 -2.88 -0.98 1.17
N GLY A 136 -2.61 0.17 0.55
CA GLY A 136 -3.60 1.22 0.33
C GLY A 136 -4.74 0.77 -0.58
N ALA A 137 -4.43 0.10 -1.69
CA ALA A 137 -5.39 -0.43 -2.65
C ALA A 137 -6.25 -1.55 -2.04
N LEU A 138 -5.66 -2.47 -1.27
CA LEU A 138 -6.40 -3.50 -0.54
C LEU A 138 -7.43 -2.89 0.40
N LEU A 139 -7.02 -1.90 1.20
CA LEU A 139 -7.92 -1.20 2.11
C LEU A 139 -8.99 -0.39 1.37
N TYR A 140 -8.64 0.23 0.24
CA TYR A 140 -9.61 0.91 -0.63
C TYR A 140 -10.70 -0.07 -1.11
N MET A 141 -10.31 -1.21 -1.69
CA MET A 141 -11.25 -2.21 -2.21
C MET A 141 -12.14 -2.77 -1.11
N TYR A 142 -11.54 -3.09 0.05
CA TYR A 142 -12.30 -3.59 1.19
C TYR A 142 -13.28 -2.54 1.73
N CYS A 143 -12.84 -1.30 1.96
CA CYS A 143 -13.71 -0.21 2.40
C CYS A 143 -14.82 0.05 1.38
N HIS A 144 -14.53 -0.02 0.09
CA HIS A 144 -15.51 0.12 -0.97
C HIS A 144 -16.65 -0.90 -0.82
N SER A 145 -16.33 -2.19 -0.64
CA SER A 145 -17.34 -3.23 -0.40
C SER A 145 -18.10 -3.01 0.92
N LEU A 146 -17.43 -2.55 1.98
CA LEU A 146 -18.08 -2.21 3.26
C LEU A 146 -19.06 -1.03 3.13
N THR A 147 -18.74 -0.01 2.32
CA THR A 147 -19.63 1.17 2.14
C THR A 147 -20.97 0.82 1.50
N LYS A 148 -21.07 -0.33 0.83
CA LYS A 148 -22.31 -0.88 0.27
C LYS A 148 -23.17 -1.60 1.32
N ARG A 149 -22.61 -1.96 2.49
CA ARG A 149 -23.27 -2.76 3.54
C ARG A 149 -23.83 -1.89 4.65
N ARG A 150 -25.07 -1.40 4.46
CA ARG A 150 -25.71 -0.44 5.38
C ARG A 150 -25.79 -0.93 6.83
N GLU A 151 -26.13 -2.20 7.07
CA GLU A 151 -26.25 -2.74 8.44
C GLU A 151 -24.90 -2.82 9.16
N TRP A 152 -23.84 -3.16 8.42
CA TRP A 152 -22.49 -3.23 8.96
C TRP A 152 -21.99 -1.84 9.38
N LEU A 153 -22.22 -0.82 8.52
CA LEU A 153 -21.83 0.58 8.80
C LEU A 153 -22.44 1.12 10.09
N LEU A 154 -23.70 0.77 10.38
CA LEU A 154 -24.39 1.20 11.59
C LEU A 154 -23.75 0.63 12.87
N ARG A 155 -23.08 -0.53 12.77
CA ARG A 155 -22.50 -1.23 13.93
C ARG A 155 -20.99 -0.97 14.08
N LYS A 156 -20.29 -0.68 12.98
CA LYS A 156 -18.82 -0.72 12.92
C LYS A 156 -18.21 0.50 12.22
N SER A 157 -18.86 1.68 12.30
CA SER A 157 -18.37 2.94 11.71
C SER A 157 -16.96 3.34 12.20
N ASN A 158 -16.62 3.08 13.46
CA ASN A 158 -15.29 3.37 14.02
C ASN A 158 -14.21 2.48 13.39
N LEU A 159 -14.54 1.21 13.10
CA LEU A 159 -13.62 0.29 12.44
C LEU A 159 -13.40 0.70 10.97
N LEU A 160 -14.46 1.14 10.28
CA LEU A 160 -14.31 1.75 8.95
C LEU A 160 -13.35 2.95 9.01
N GLN A 161 -13.52 3.84 9.98
CA GLN A 161 -12.66 5.02 10.11
C GLN A 161 -11.18 4.65 10.21
N LYS A 162 -10.86 3.63 11.01
CA LYS A 162 -9.49 3.10 11.13
C LYS A 162 -8.95 2.61 9.79
N TYR A 163 -9.71 1.77 9.08
CA TYR A 163 -9.30 1.28 7.76
C TYR A 163 -9.13 2.40 6.72
N LEU A 164 -10.00 3.42 6.75
CA LEU A 164 -9.88 4.58 5.88
C LEU A 164 -8.61 5.36 6.18
N VAL A 165 -8.33 5.66 7.44
CA VAL A 165 -7.13 6.39 7.87
C VAL A 165 -5.86 5.63 7.48
N ASP A 166 -5.81 4.33 7.76
CA ASP A 166 -4.66 3.49 7.41
C ASP A 166 -4.45 3.44 5.89
N GLY A 167 -5.52 3.21 5.12
CA GLY A 167 -5.45 3.15 3.66
C GLY A 167 -5.00 4.46 3.03
N ILE A 168 -5.55 5.60 3.48
CA ILE A 168 -5.11 6.92 3.01
C ILE A 168 -3.64 7.16 3.37
N ASN A 169 -3.21 6.81 4.59
CA ASN A 169 -1.81 6.96 4.98
C ASN A 169 -0.87 6.16 4.08
N TYR A 170 -1.22 4.91 3.73
CA TYR A 170 -0.43 4.12 2.80
C TYR A 170 -0.38 4.73 1.39
N LEU A 171 -1.52 5.19 0.86
CA LEU A 171 -1.55 5.85 -0.45
C LEU A 171 -0.76 7.18 -0.45
N LEU A 172 -0.82 7.95 0.62
CA LEU A 172 0.00 9.16 0.76
C LEU A 172 1.48 8.82 0.90
N GLN A 173 1.87 7.75 1.61
CA GLN A 173 3.27 7.30 1.65
C GLN A 173 3.75 6.90 0.26
N MET A 174 2.95 6.11 -0.47
CA MET A 174 3.21 5.68 -1.84
C MET A 174 3.56 6.88 -2.74
N LEU A 175 2.73 7.92 -2.71
CA LEU A 175 2.93 9.14 -3.51
C LEU A 175 4.16 9.98 -3.12
N ASN A 176 4.85 9.66 -2.02
CA ASN A 176 5.97 10.42 -1.48
C ASN A 176 7.30 9.64 -1.42
N TYR A 177 7.37 8.40 -1.89
CA TYR A 177 8.65 7.67 -1.92
C TYR A 177 9.62 8.25 -2.93
N ARG A 178 9.15 8.59 -4.13
CA ARG A 178 9.99 9.19 -5.18
C ARG A 178 9.98 10.71 -5.09
N CYS A 179 11.16 11.31 -5.22
CA CYS A 179 11.29 12.77 -5.29
C CYS A 179 10.86 13.29 -6.68
N PRO A 180 10.03 14.34 -6.77
CA PRO A 180 9.73 14.99 -8.04
C PRO A 180 10.98 15.52 -8.76
N ILE A 181 10.98 15.48 -10.09
CA ILE A 181 12.12 15.94 -10.91
C ILE A 181 12.14 17.47 -10.98
N GLN A 182 13.30 18.07 -10.72
CA GLN A 182 13.50 19.51 -10.92
C GLN A 182 13.74 19.83 -12.41
N LEU A 183 12.82 20.58 -13.02
CA LEU A 183 12.95 21.08 -14.39
C LEU A 183 13.80 22.37 -14.41
N ASN A 184 15.12 22.23 -14.31
CA ASN A 184 16.06 23.34 -14.38
C ASN A 184 16.43 23.68 -15.84
N GLU A 185 17.00 24.87 -16.10
CA GLU A 185 17.31 25.41 -17.45
C GLU A 185 18.29 24.56 -18.30
N GLY A 186 18.84 23.45 -17.77
CA GLY A 186 19.70 22.51 -18.49
C GLY A 186 19.08 21.15 -18.84
N VAL A 187 17.81 20.90 -18.48
CA VAL A 187 17.14 19.62 -18.72
C VAL A 187 16.40 19.66 -20.07
N SER A 188 16.88 18.88 -21.04
CA SER A 188 16.16 18.68 -22.30
C SER A 188 15.14 17.55 -22.16
N PHE A 189 13.87 17.84 -22.41
CA PHE A 189 12.80 16.85 -22.46
C PHE A 189 12.19 16.82 -23.87
N GLN A 190 11.85 15.63 -24.32
CA GLN A 190 11.22 15.42 -25.63
C GLN A 190 9.72 15.72 -25.59
N ASP A 191 9.07 15.41 -24.47
CA ASP A 191 7.65 15.61 -24.24
C ASP A 191 7.44 16.48 -22.99
N LEU A 192 6.80 17.64 -23.19
CA LEU A 192 6.57 18.62 -22.14
C LEU A 192 5.59 18.12 -21.08
N ASP A 193 4.59 17.33 -21.48
CA ASP A 193 3.57 16.85 -20.55
C ASP A 193 4.09 15.76 -19.62
N THR A 194 4.93 14.86 -20.13
CA THR A 194 5.71 13.91 -19.33
C THR A 194 6.63 14.64 -18.35
N ALA A 195 7.35 15.67 -18.80
CA ALA A 195 8.20 16.47 -17.93
C ALA A 195 7.41 17.14 -16.78
N LYS A 196 6.22 17.70 -17.09
CA LYS A 196 5.32 18.25 -16.07
C LYS A 196 4.88 17.17 -15.06
N LEU A 197 4.48 15.99 -15.52
CA LEU A 197 4.06 14.89 -14.64
C LEU A 197 5.17 14.51 -13.65
N LEU A 198 6.38 14.27 -14.15
CA LEU A 198 7.53 13.92 -13.31
C LEU A 198 7.89 15.03 -12.33
N SER A 199 7.76 16.30 -12.72
CA SER A 199 7.97 17.45 -11.84
C SER A 199 6.92 17.61 -10.75
N THR A 200 5.73 17.03 -10.95
CA THR A 200 4.66 16.95 -9.95
C THR A 200 4.71 15.67 -9.11
N GLY A 201 5.70 14.81 -9.33
CA GLY A 201 5.86 13.53 -8.64
C GLY A 201 4.86 12.46 -9.12
N ILE A 202 4.51 12.45 -10.40
CA ILE A 202 3.61 11.46 -11.00
C ILE A 202 4.40 10.65 -12.01
N PHE A 203 4.62 9.39 -11.68
CA PHE A 203 5.51 8.50 -12.43
C PHE A 203 4.77 7.39 -13.18
N SER A 204 3.50 7.15 -12.82
CA SER A 204 2.67 6.07 -13.40
C SER A 204 1.19 6.39 -13.27
N ASP A 205 0.37 5.63 -14.00
CA ASP A 205 -1.09 5.55 -13.83
C ASP A 205 -1.49 5.18 -12.38
N ILE A 206 -0.70 4.36 -11.70
CA ILE A 206 -0.91 3.99 -10.30
C ILE A 206 -0.91 5.23 -9.39
N HIS A 207 -0.05 6.22 -9.64
CA HIS A 207 -0.08 7.48 -8.88
C HIS A 207 -1.40 8.24 -9.09
N VAL A 208 -1.95 8.20 -10.30
CA VAL A 208 -3.23 8.82 -10.64
C VAL A 208 -4.38 8.11 -9.93
N LEU A 209 -4.37 6.77 -9.91
CA LEU A 209 -5.32 5.95 -9.16
C LEU A 209 -5.22 6.21 -7.65
N ALA A 210 -4.01 6.27 -7.09
CA ALA A 210 -3.80 6.55 -5.67
C ALA A 210 -4.39 7.89 -5.23
N MET A 211 -4.29 8.92 -6.08
CA MET A 211 -4.95 10.20 -5.82
C MET A 211 -6.48 10.08 -5.79
N MET A 212 -7.08 9.35 -6.73
CA MET A 212 -8.53 9.14 -6.77
C MET A 212 -9.00 8.33 -5.56
N TYR A 213 -8.34 7.19 -5.27
CA TYR A 213 -8.68 6.31 -4.15
C TYR A 213 -8.58 7.04 -2.82
N SER A 214 -7.52 7.83 -2.61
CA SER A 214 -7.37 8.66 -1.40
C SER A 214 -8.54 9.64 -1.24
N GLY A 215 -8.96 10.28 -2.33
CA GLY A 215 -10.08 11.22 -2.33
C GLY A 215 -11.44 10.56 -2.05
N GLU A 216 -11.69 9.38 -2.60
CA GLU A 216 -12.90 8.60 -2.33
C GLU A 216 -12.95 8.09 -0.89
N MET A 217 -11.82 7.62 -0.34
CA MET A 217 -11.74 7.22 1.06
C MET A 217 -11.98 8.41 2.00
N CYS A 218 -11.46 9.59 1.66
CA CYS A 218 -11.77 10.82 2.40
C CYS A 218 -13.26 11.17 2.36
N TYR A 219 -13.90 11.01 1.21
CA TYR A 219 -15.34 11.17 1.07
C TYR A 219 -16.14 10.19 1.92
N TRP A 220 -15.77 8.91 1.92
CA TRP A 220 -16.41 7.91 2.77
C TRP A 220 -16.22 8.21 4.26
N GLY A 221 -15.03 8.69 4.66
CA GLY A 221 -14.75 9.11 6.03
C GLY A 221 -15.71 10.20 6.49
N LEU A 222 -15.86 11.27 5.72
CA LEU A 222 -16.79 12.35 6.04
C LEU A 222 -18.26 11.91 5.97
N LYS A 223 -18.61 11.01 5.07
CA LYS A 223 -19.99 10.58 4.85
C LYS A 223 -20.48 9.58 5.90
N HIS A 224 -19.62 8.69 6.37
CA HIS A 224 -20.00 7.52 7.16
C HIS A 224 -19.42 7.46 8.56
N CYS A 225 -18.34 8.19 8.85
CA CYS A 225 -17.74 8.21 10.17
C CYS A 225 -18.27 9.40 11.00
N PRO A 226 -18.53 9.22 12.30
CA PRO A 226 -18.94 10.30 13.18
C PRO A 226 -17.81 11.32 13.37
N ASP A 227 -18.15 12.57 13.72
CA ASP A 227 -17.15 13.58 14.04
C ASP A 227 -16.35 13.16 15.30
N PRO A 228 -15.05 13.48 15.38
CA PRO A 228 -14.17 13.09 16.49
C PRO A 228 -14.61 13.56 17.89
N GLN A 229 -15.67 14.37 17.99
CA GLN A 229 -16.17 14.90 19.26
C GLN A 229 -17.06 13.92 20.04
N SER A 230 -17.43 12.76 19.49
CA SER A 230 -18.45 11.91 20.14
C SER A 230 -17.98 10.74 20.98
N GLU A 231 -16.74 10.26 20.95
CA GLU A 231 -16.41 9.02 21.70
C GLU A 231 -15.02 8.99 22.38
N ASN A 232 -15.04 8.46 23.61
CA ASN A 232 -13.89 8.15 24.45
C ASN A 232 -12.97 7.13 23.77
N PRO A 233 -11.64 7.19 23.99
CA PRO A 233 -10.73 6.19 23.46
C PRO A 233 -10.94 4.85 24.18
N GLU A 234 -11.67 3.93 23.55
CA GLU A 234 -11.55 2.52 23.90
C GLU A 234 -10.16 2.03 23.46
N VAL A 235 -9.42 1.50 24.42
CA VAL A 235 -8.05 1.00 24.25
C VAL A 235 -8.11 -0.37 23.58
N ASP A 236 -8.31 -0.40 22.27
CA ASP A 236 -8.04 -1.60 21.48
C ASP A 236 -6.59 -1.57 21.02
N THR A 237 -5.78 -2.35 21.74
CA THR A 237 -4.36 -2.59 21.48
C THR A 237 -4.23 -3.57 20.31
N ASP A 238 -4.61 -3.14 19.12
CA ASP A 238 -4.40 -3.88 17.87
C ASP A 238 -3.83 -2.89 16.82
N ALA A 239 -2.63 -2.41 17.10
CA ALA A 239 -1.87 -1.57 16.19
C ALA A 239 -1.24 -2.48 15.12
N PHE A 240 -1.74 -2.41 13.88
CA PHE A 240 -1.12 -3.10 12.75
C PHE A 240 0.10 -2.31 12.30
N GLY A 241 1.30 -2.86 12.55
CA GLY A 241 2.53 -2.50 11.83
C GLY A 241 3.11 -1.10 12.12
N ALA A 242 4.16 -1.06 12.94
CA ALA A 242 5.20 -0.03 12.98
C ALA A 242 4.74 1.45 12.92
N SER A 243 3.82 1.85 13.78
CA SER A 243 3.64 3.27 14.07
C SER A 243 4.75 3.73 15.02
N CYS A 244 5.70 4.51 14.50
CA CYS A 244 6.51 5.38 15.33
C CYS A 244 5.56 6.24 16.17
N THR A 245 5.67 6.11 17.49
CA THR A 245 4.99 6.94 18.48
C THR A 245 5.48 8.38 18.41
N THR A 246 5.00 9.10 17.40
CA THR A 246 4.95 10.55 17.38
C THR A 246 3.49 10.90 17.26
N HIS A 247 2.99 11.75 18.16
CA HIS A 247 1.64 12.33 18.09
C HIS A 247 1.40 12.92 16.69
N LYS A 248 0.86 12.10 15.77
CA LYS A 248 0.40 12.55 14.47
C LYS A 248 -0.94 13.22 14.71
N GLU A 249 -1.07 14.44 14.24
CA GLU A 249 -2.36 15.10 14.16
C GLU A 249 -3.37 14.16 13.49
N PRO A 250 -4.61 14.09 13.99
CA PRO A 250 -5.64 13.27 13.38
C PRO A 250 -5.81 13.66 11.91
N LEU A 251 -5.94 12.66 11.04
CA LEU A 251 -6.09 12.87 9.61
C LEU A 251 -7.36 13.69 9.34
N ASP A 252 -7.20 14.89 8.78
CA ASP A 252 -8.32 15.68 8.30
C ASP A 252 -8.74 15.17 6.91
N PHE A 253 -9.81 14.39 6.86
CA PHE A 253 -10.35 13.83 5.62
C PHE A 253 -10.67 14.92 4.58
N ARG A 254 -11.15 16.09 5.02
CA ARG A 254 -11.52 17.16 4.10
C ARG A 254 -10.27 17.79 3.49
N GLU A 255 -9.32 18.20 4.33
CA GLU A 255 -8.10 18.86 3.85
C GLU A 255 -7.32 17.95 2.89
N VAL A 256 -7.10 16.70 3.31
CA VAL A 256 -6.40 15.70 2.50
C VAL A 256 -7.16 15.43 1.20
N GLY A 257 -8.46 15.18 1.29
CA GLY A 257 -9.32 14.88 0.15
C GLY A 257 -9.36 16.02 -0.87
N GLU A 258 -9.49 17.27 -0.42
CA GLU A 258 -9.48 18.43 -1.30
C GLU A 258 -8.13 18.60 -2.00
N LYS A 259 -7.04 18.55 -1.23
CA LYS A 259 -5.69 18.73 -1.77
C LYS A 259 -5.40 17.69 -2.85
N ILE A 260 -5.71 16.42 -2.59
CA ILE A 260 -5.37 15.33 -3.49
C ILE A 260 -6.26 15.31 -4.73
N LEU A 261 -7.57 15.56 -4.60
CA LEU A 261 -8.49 15.58 -5.74
C LEU A 261 -8.30 16.80 -6.63
N LYS A 262 -7.95 17.97 -6.06
CA LYS A 262 -7.55 19.14 -6.87
C LYS A 262 -6.33 18.82 -7.72
N LYS A 263 -5.33 18.11 -7.16
CA LYS A 263 -4.15 17.64 -7.89
C LYS A 263 -4.55 16.63 -8.99
N TYR A 264 -5.37 15.63 -8.67
CA TYR A 264 -5.90 14.66 -9.64
C TYR A 264 -6.57 15.35 -10.84
N VAL A 265 -7.53 16.24 -10.60
CA VAL A 265 -8.25 16.95 -11.67
C VAL A 265 -7.29 17.79 -12.51
N SER A 266 -6.37 18.53 -11.89
CA SER A 266 -5.39 19.34 -12.61
C SER A 266 -4.48 18.51 -13.52
N VAL A 267 -4.14 17.28 -13.12
CA VAL A 267 -3.28 16.39 -13.89
C VAL A 267 -4.04 15.75 -15.04
N CYS A 268 -5.23 15.22 -14.75
CA CYS A 268 -6.09 14.54 -15.72
C CYS A 268 -6.57 15.49 -16.83
N GLU A 269 -6.89 16.74 -16.51
CA GLU A 269 -7.37 17.73 -17.50
C GLU A 269 -6.23 18.55 -18.13
N GLY A 270 -5.02 18.40 -17.62
CA GLY A 270 -3.80 19.03 -18.11
C GLY A 270 -2.93 18.03 -18.85
N PRO A 271 -1.76 17.64 -18.30
CA PRO A 271 -0.80 16.74 -18.97
C PRO A 271 -1.38 15.40 -19.47
N LEU A 272 -2.43 14.87 -18.82
CA LEU A 272 -3.06 13.59 -19.20
C LEU A 272 -4.35 13.75 -20.00
N LYS A 273 -4.66 14.94 -20.52
CA LYS A 273 -5.94 15.19 -21.21
C LYS A 273 -6.20 14.22 -22.38
N ALA A 274 -5.14 13.83 -23.09
CA ALA A 274 -5.23 12.89 -24.21
C ALA A 274 -5.53 11.44 -23.78
N GLN A 275 -5.36 11.11 -22.49
CA GLN A 275 -5.57 9.77 -21.93
C GLN A 275 -6.99 9.58 -21.35
N GLU A 276 -7.85 10.60 -21.48
CA GLU A 276 -9.30 10.53 -21.18
C GLU A 276 -9.65 10.04 -19.76
N TRP A 277 -8.80 10.32 -18.77
CA TRP A 277 -9.10 10.04 -17.37
C TRP A 277 -10.37 10.77 -16.91
N ASN A 278 -11.28 10.02 -16.27
CA ASN A 278 -12.56 10.55 -15.82
C ASN A 278 -12.40 11.41 -14.54
N THR A 279 -12.80 12.68 -14.63
CA THR A 279 -12.77 13.64 -13.50
C THR A 279 -14.14 13.93 -12.89
N ALA A 280 -15.22 13.37 -13.43
CA ALA A 280 -16.58 13.67 -12.99
C ALA A 280 -16.81 13.32 -11.51
N ASN A 281 -16.40 12.13 -11.09
CA ASN A 281 -16.54 11.70 -9.70
C ASN A 281 -15.69 12.56 -8.74
N ALA A 282 -14.44 12.83 -9.10
CA ALA A 282 -13.55 13.72 -8.32
C ALA A 282 -14.17 15.11 -8.12
N LYS A 283 -14.75 15.70 -9.17
CA LYS A 283 -15.44 17.00 -9.10
C LYS A 283 -16.70 16.96 -8.24
N GLN A 284 -17.47 15.88 -8.29
CA GLN A 284 -18.63 15.68 -7.41
C GLN A 284 -18.21 15.61 -5.94
N ILE A 285 -17.16 14.86 -5.63
CA ILE A 285 -16.62 14.75 -4.27
C ILE A 285 -16.09 16.10 -3.77
N LEU A 286 -15.34 16.84 -4.61
CA LEU A 286 -14.87 18.19 -4.27
C LEU A 286 -16.04 19.14 -3.97
N SER A 287 -17.14 19.03 -4.73
CA SER A 287 -18.35 19.82 -4.47
C SER A 287 -19.00 19.44 -3.13
N PHE A 288 -19.00 18.16 -2.77
CA PHE A 288 -19.47 17.68 -1.47
C PHE A 288 -18.63 18.26 -0.31
N PHE A 289 -17.29 18.30 -0.46
CA PHE A 289 -16.43 18.93 0.53
C PHE A 289 -16.78 20.41 0.72
N GLN A 290 -16.99 21.16 -0.36
CA GLN A 290 -17.37 22.58 -0.25
C GLN A 290 -18.72 22.82 0.44
N GLN A 291 -19.71 21.95 0.22
CA GLN A 291 -21.06 22.10 0.81
C GLN A 291 -21.07 21.94 2.33
N ARG A 292 -20.22 21.08 2.91
CA ARG A 292 -20.09 20.94 4.37
C ARG A 292 -19.32 22.09 5.05
N CYS A 293 -18.99 23.17 4.34
CA CYS A 293 -18.43 24.40 4.92
C CYS A 293 -19.49 25.48 5.19
N SER A 294 -20.73 25.29 4.70
CA SER A 294 -21.87 26.20 4.88
C SER A 294 -22.76 25.74 6.02
#